data_AF-A0A0A0D019-F1
#
_entry.id   AF-A0A0A0D019-F1
#
_cell.length_a   1.000
_cell.length_b   1.000
_cell.length_c   1.000
_cell.angle_alpha   90.00
_cell.angle_beta   90.00
_cell.angle_gamma   90.00
#
_symmetry.space_group_name_H-M   'P 1'
#
loop_
_entity.id
_entity.type
_entity.pdbx_description
1 polymer ?
#
loop_
_entity_poly.entity_id
_entity_poly.type
_entity_poly.pdbx_seq_one_letter_code
_entity_poly.pdbx_strand_id
1 'polypeptide(L)'
;VEIVAGDLGDPGSVQQAAAGVDTMYLMGNSYEAGTEEETRQGIHAADAAKAAGVGHLIYSSVGSADRQTGVPHFDSKHVVERHIAGLGLPYTISAPVAFMENIVAPWAIDGLRQGVYAFALPAGRPLQLVALADIGAFAVALTERREQVFGRRFDIAGDELSGTEQARILSQAIGRPIAYQEIPVAAARQQSEDLALMYEWFKNTGYSTDIPALRRNFPEVRWHGFSDWARSIDWSVLNGAPR
;
A
#
# COMPACT_ATOMS: atom_id res chain seq x y z
N VAL A 1 0.66 3.22 23.71
CA VAL A 1 1.75 3.27 22.70
C VAL A 1 2.98 3.77 23.43
N GLU A 2 4.04 2.97 23.41
CA GLU A 2 5.37 3.39 23.84
C GLU A 2 6.15 3.83 22.59
N ILE A 3 6.94 4.91 22.70
CA ILE A 3 7.69 5.46 21.57
C ILE A 3 9.17 5.19 21.83
N VAL A 4 9.83 4.53 20.88
CA VAL A 4 11.25 4.21 20.91
C VAL A 4 11.91 4.87 19.70
N ALA A 5 13.06 5.52 19.91
CA ALA A 5 13.84 6.07 18.82
C ALA A 5 14.51 4.95 18.01
N GLY A 6 14.45 5.03 16.68
CA GLY A 6 15.09 4.06 15.80
C GLY A 6 15.16 4.56 14.36
N ASP A 7 16.05 3.96 13.57
CA ASP A 7 16.29 4.23 12.16
C ASP A 7 16.45 2.89 11.43
N LEU A 8 15.65 2.66 10.38
CA LEU A 8 15.75 1.44 9.56
C LEU A 8 17.12 1.31 8.86
N GLY A 9 17.85 2.41 8.71
CA GLY A 9 19.23 2.44 8.22
C GLY A 9 20.25 1.91 9.22
N ASP A 10 19.94 1.88 10.53
CA ASP A 10 20.78 1.41 11.63
C ASP A 10 20.21 0.10 12.24
N PRO A 11 20.78 -1.07 11.88
CA PRO A 11 20.33 -2.37 12.38
C PRO A 11 20.34 -2.49 13.91
N GLY A 12 21.27 -1.82 14.59
CA GLY A 12 21.39 -1.86 16.04
C GLY A 12 20.19 -1.21 16.72
N SER A 13 19.70 -0.10 16.15
CA SER A 13 18.50 0.59 16.63
C SER A 13 17.24 -0.27 16.45
N VAL A 14 17.10 -0.96 15.30
CA VAL A 14 15.97 -1.85 15.04
C VAL A 14 15.98 -3.05 15.97
N GLN A 15 17.15 -3.66 16.21
CA GLN A 15 17.28 -4.79 17.12
C GLN A 15 16.90 -4.40 18.56
N GLN A 16 17.30 -3.21 19.02
CA GLN A 16 16.92 -2.70 20.33
C GLN A 16 15.42 -2.45 20.42
N ALA A 17 14.82 -1.83 19.40
CA ALA A 17 13.37 -1.58 19.35
C ALA A 17 12.54 -2.87 19.27
N ALA A 18 13.07 -3.93 18.68
CA ALA A 18 12.41 -5.23 18.55
C ALA A 18 12.59 -6.15 19.77
N ALA A 19 13.39 -5.77 20.76
CA ALA A 19 13.66 -6.60 21.93
C ALA A 19 12.37 -6.84 22.76
N GLY A 20 11.99 -8.11 22.93
CA GLY A 20 10.79 -8.50 23.67
C GLY A 20 9.48 -8.31 22.91
N VAL A 21 9.52 -7.98 21.61
CA VAL A 21 8.34 -7.82 20.77
C VAL A 21 7.86 -9.18 20.24
N ASP A 22 6.58 -9.49 20.44
CA ASP A 22 5.95 -10.72 19.92
C ASP A 22 5.77 -10.69 18.40
N THR A 23 5.28 -9.58 17.86
CA THR A 23 4.99 -9.40 16.43
C THR A 23 5.48 -8.04 15.97
N MET A 24 6.23 -8.02 14.86
CA MET A 24 6.74 -6.80 14.23
C MET A 24 6.02 -6.57 12.89
N TYR A 25 5.46 -5.38 12.70
CA TYR A 25 5.00 -4.92 11.39
C TYR A 25 6.07 -4.03 10.76
N LEU A 26 6.60 -4.43 9.62
CA LEU A 26 7.68 -3.74 8.91
C LEU A 26 7.17 -3.16 7.59
N MET A 27 7.35 -1.86 7.41
CA MET A 27 7.06 -1.13 6.17
C MET A 27 8.21 -0.18 5.86
N GLY A 28 8.69 -0.20 4.61
CA GLY A 28 9.64 0.77 4.08
C GLY A 28 8.96 1.84 3.22
N ASN A 29 9.72 2.87 2.83
CA ASN A 29 9.23 3.92 1.93
C ASN A 29 10.26 4.28 0.84
N SER A 30 10.09 3.70 -0.35
CA SER A 30 10.94 3.97 -1.52
C SER A 30 10.90 5.42 -2.00
N TYR A 31 9.84 6.19 -1.71
CA TYR A 31 9.75 7.59 -2.14
C TYR A 31 10.71 8.51 -1.39
N GLU A 32 11.02 8.18 -0.13
CA GLU A 32 11.97 8.94 0.69
C GLU A 32 13.40 8.40 0.54
N ALA A 33 13.54 7.08 0.52
CA ALA A 33 14.85 6.41 0.54
C ALA A 33 15.42 6.12 -0.86
N GLY A 34 14.58 5.97 -1.87
CA GLY A 34 14.93 5.28 -3.11
C GLY A 34 14.81 3.75 -2.97
N THR A 35 14.69 3.05 -4.09
CA THR A 35 14.44 1.59 -4.11
C THR A 35 15.60 0.76 -3.55
N GLU A 36 16.84 1.15 -3.83
CA GLU A 36 18.04 0.45 -3.32
C GLU A 36 18.13 0.54 -1.80
N GLU A 37 17.97 1.74 -1.26
CA GLU A 37 18.03 1.98 0.18
C GLU A 37 16.84 1.37 0.90
N GLU A 38 15.62 1.45 0.35
CA GLU A 38 14.45 0.75 0.91
C GLU A 38 14.70 -0.76 0.99
N THR A 39 15.29 -1.35 -0.06
CA THR A 39 15.64 -2.78 -0.08
C THR A 39 16.65 -3.10 1.02
N ARG A 40 17.71 -2.29 1.17
CA ARG A 40 18.72 -2.44 2.21
C ARG A 40 18.09 -2.37 3.61
N GLN A 41 17.26 -1.36 3.84
CA GLN A 41 16.54 -1.15 5.10
C GLN A 41 15.61 -2.33 5.43
N GLY A 42 14.86 -2.83 4.45
CA GLY A 42 13.97 -3.98 4.63
C GLY A 42 14.72 -5.26 5.01
N ILE A 43 15.84 -5.54 4.34
CA ILE A 43 16.73 -6.67 4.66
C ILE A 43 17.31 -6.52 6.08
N HIS A 44 17.87 -5.36 6.39
CA HIS A 44 18.46 -5.08 7.70
C HIS A 44 17.45 -5.20 8.84
N ALA A 45 16.25 -4.67 8.66
CA ALA A 45 15.20 -4.75 9.66
C ALA A 45 14.70 -6.18 9.86
N ALA A 46 14.62 -6.98 8.79
CA ALA A 46 14.28 -8.40 8.89
C ALA A 46 15.37 -9.22 9.63
N ASP A 47 16.64 -8.94 9.35
CA ASP A 47 17.77 -9.55 10.08
C ASP A 47 17.76 -9.17 11.57
N ALA A 48 17.50 -7.89 11.86
CA ALA A 48 17.38 -7.39 13.23
C ALA A 48 16.20 -8.03 13.98
N ALA A 49 15.04 -8.19 13.31
CA ALA A 49 13.87 -8.88 13.88
C ALA A 49 14.20 -10.33 14.24
N LYS A 50 14.93 -11.04 13.36
CA LYS A 50 15.43 -12.38 13.64
C LYS A 50 16.40 -12.39 14.83
N ALA A 51 17.36 -11.47 14.86
CA ALA A 51 18.35 -11.38 15.93
C ALA A 51 17.75 -11.03 17.29
N ALA A 52 16.65 -10.26 17.30
CA ALA A 52 15.89 -9.93 18.50
C ALA A 52 14.95 -11.06 18.97
N GLY A 53 14.74 -12.09 18.14
CA GLY A 53 13.86 -13.22 18.46
C GLY A 53 12.38 -12.90 18.35
N VAL A 54 12.00 -12.00 17.42
CA VAL A 54 10.58 -11.68 17.14
C VAL A 54 9.80 -12.96 16.83
N GLY A 55 8.59 -13.09 17.36
CA GLY A 55 7.75 -14.29 17.16
C GLY A 55 7.04 -14.33 15.80
N HIS A 56 6.77 -13.17 15.20
CA HIS A 56 6.13 -13.04 13.88
C HIS A 56 6.52 -11.72 13.19
N LEU A 57 7.09 -11.79 11.99
CA LEU A 57 7.33 -10.63 11.13
C LEU A 57 6.24 -10.48 10.07
N ILE A 58 5.46 -9.41 10.12
CA ILE A 58 4.54 -9.01 9.05
C ILE A 58 5.25 -7.97 8.20
N TYR A 59 5.56 -8.31 6.95
CA TYR A 59 6.18 -7.37 6.02
C TYR A 59 5.14 -6.78 5.07
N SER A 60 5.10 -5.45 4.99
CA SER A 60 4.30 -4.72 4.01
C SER A 60 5.02 -4.62 2.68
N SER A 61 4.64 -5.47 1.74
CA SER A 61 5.09 -5.42 0.35
C SER A 61 4.13 -4.57 -0.50
N VAL A 62 3.89 -4.97 -1.75
CA VAL A 62 2.88 -4.43 -2.66
C VAL A 62 2.31 -5.56 -3.52
N GLY A 63 1.04 -5.46 -3.91
CA GLY A 63 0.37 -6.46 -4.74
C GLY A 63 1.15 -6.78 -6.01
N SER A 64 1.14 -8.04 -6.45
CA SER A 64 1.88 -8.53 -7.62
C SER A 64 3.42 -8.40 -7.60
N ALA A 65 4.06 -7.96 -6.51
CA ALA A 65 5.53 -7.86 -6.43
C ALA A 65 6.25 -9.18 -6.78
N ASP A 66 5.63 -10.32 -6.48
CA ASP A 66 6.10 -11.68 -6.78
C ASP A 66 5.96 -12.09 -8.26
N ARG A 67 5.58 -11.16 -9.14
CA ARG A 67 5.26 -11.45 -10.55
C ARG A 67 6.15 -10.76 -11.57
N GLN A 68 7.31 -10.23 -11.15
CA GLN A 68 8.28 -9.58 -12.05
C GLN A 68 7.61 -8.48 -12.90
N THR A 69 7.07 -7.48 -12.21
CA THR A 69 6.20 -6.48 -12.83
C THR A 69 6.93 -5.55 -13.78
N GLY A 70 8.26 -5.43 -13.63
CA GLY A 70 9.08 -4.43 -14.32
C GLY A 70 8.96 -3.04 -13.70
N VAL A 71 8.22 -2.90 -12.59
CA VAL A 71 8.07 -1.67 -11.81
C VAL A 71 9.11 -1.68 -10.69
N PRO A 72 10.14 -0.80 -10.72
CA PRO A 72 11.26 -0.84 -9.77
C PRO A 72 10.87 -0.92 -8.29
N HIS A 73 9.93 -0.08 -7.82
CA HIS A 73 9.50 -0.11 -6.41
C HIS A 73 8.60 -1.30 -6.04
N PHE A 74 8.10 -2.08 -7.01
CA PHE A 74 7.42 -3.34 -6.72
C PHE A 74 8.42 -4.48 -6.66
N ASP A 75 9.26 -4.58 -7.69
CA ASP A 75 10.21 -5.68 -7.83
C ASP A 75 11.27 -5.66 -6.70
N SER A 76 11.65 -4.46 -6.24
CA SER A 76 12.53 -4.29 -5.05
C SER A 76 11.92 -4.86 -3.77
N LYS A 77 10.60 -4.71 -3.53
CA LYS A 77 9.95 -5.31 -2.35
C LYS A 77 9.98 -6.83 -2.40
N HIS A 78 9.91 -7.43 -3.59
CA HIS A 78 10.04 -8.87 -3.74
C HIS A 78 11.46 -9.38 -3.40
N VAL A 79 12.50 -8.56 -3.59
CA VAL A 79 13.86 -8.89 -3.12
C VAL A 79 13.86 -9.06 -1.60
N VAL A 80 13.21 -8.16 -0.86
CA VAL A 80 13.07 -8.25 0.60
C VAL A 80 12.25 -9.47 1.02
N GLU A 81 11.15 -9.77 0.33
CA GLU A 81 10.35 -10.97 0.60
C GLU A 81 11.16 -12.26 0.49
N ARG A 82 11.98 -12.38 -0.56
CA ARG A 82 12.84 -13.53 -0.77
C ARG A 82 13.89 -13.67 0.32
N HIS A 83 14.44 -12.55 0.80
CA HIS A 83 15.33 -12.55 1.96
C HIS A 83 14.62 -13.07 3.21
N ILE A 84 13.47 -12.48 3.54
CA ILE A 84 12.64 -12.89 4.70
C ILE A 84 12.31 -14.39 4.65
N ALA A 85 11.93 -14.92 3.49
CA ALA A 85 11.62 -16.33 3.31
C ALA A 85 12.82 -17.26 3.64
N GLY A 86 14.05 -16.77 3.46
CA GLY A 86 15.29 -17.50 3.79
C GLY A 86 15.74 -17.36 5.25
N LEU A 87 15.12 -16.49 6.06
CA LEU A 87 15.60 -16.18 7.40
C LEU A 87 15.26 -17.25 8.45
N GLY A 88 14.25 -18.08 8.23
CA GLY A 88 13.78 -19.05 9.23
C GLY A 88 13.10 -18.41 10.45
N LEU A 89 12.72 -17.14 10.35
CA LEU A 89 11.84 -16.40 11.27
C LEU A 89 10.39 -16.61 10.81
N PRO A 90 9.39 -16.84 11.68
CA PRO A 90 8.00 -16.89 11.26
C PRO A 90 7.57 -15.54 10.66
N TYR A 91 7.01 -15.56 9.45
CA TYR A 91 6.67 -14.34 8.73
C TYR A 91 5.36 -14.44 7.97
N THR A 92 4.79 -13.29 7.60
CA THR A 92 3.70 -13.18 6.63
C THR A 92 3.91 -11.94 5.76
N ILE A 93 3.62 -12.04 4.47
CA ILE A 93 3.67 -10.90 3.55
C ILE A 93 2.26 -10.33 3.37
N SER A 94 2.09 -9.05 3.72
CA SER A 94 0.89 -8.26 3.44
C SER A 94 1.18 -7.35 2.25
N ALA A 95 0.50 -7.55 1.13
CA ALA A 95 0.82 -6.91 -0.14
C ALA A 95 -0.37 -6.08 -0.65
N PRO A 96 -0.55 -4.84 -0.17
CA PRO A 96 -1.67 -4.02 -0.57
C PRO A 96 -1.58 -3.56 -2.03
N VAL A 97 -2.74 -3.35 -2.65
CA VAL A 97 -2.90 -2.67 -3.94
C VAL A 97 -2.82 -1.15 -3.77
N ALA A 98 -3.29 -0.36 -4.76
CA ALA A 98 -3.29 1.10 -4.66
C ALA A 98 -4.15 1.60 -3.47
N PHE A 99 -3.66 2.61 -2.74
CA PHE A 99 -4.38 3.11 -1.57
C PHE A 99 -5.48 4.09 -1.97
N MET A 100 -6.65 3.98 -1.34
CA MET A 100 -7.73 4.96 -1.53
C MET A 100 -7.31 6.34 -1.03
N GLU A 101 -6.46 6.40 -0.01
CA GLU A 101 -5.95 7.63 0.61
C GLU A 101 -5.06 8.45 -0.33
N ASN A 102 -4.53 7.87 -1.41
CA ASN A 102 -3.77 8.62 -2.43
C ASN A 102 -4.58 9.75 -3.08
N ILE A 103 -5.91 9.68 -3.00
CA ILE A 103 -6.84 10.69 -3.55
C ILE A 103 -6.82 12.00 -2.75
N VAL A 104 -6.57 11.90 -1.45
CA VAL A 104 -6.48 13.06 -0.54
C VAL A 104 -5.03 13.40 -0.17
N ALA A 105 -4.07 12.73 -0.80
CA ALA A 105 -2.66 12.97 -0.58
C ALA A 105 -2.24 14.38 -1.06
N PRO A 106 -1.17 14.96 -0.49
CA PRO A 106 -0.74 16.32 -0.81
C PRO A 106 -0.53 16.60 -2.31
N TRP A 107 -0.09 15.60 -3.08
CA TRP A 107 0.14 15.73 -4.52
C TRP A 107 -1.13 15.61 -5.39
N ALA A 108 -2.26 15.15 -4.83
CA ALA A 108 -3.51 14.92 -5.55
C ALA A 108 -4.63 15.90 -5.14
N ILE A 109 -4.60 16.37 -3.89
CA ILE A 109 -5.70 17.12 -3.28
C ILE A 109 -6.07 18.41 -4.04
N ASP A 110 -5.10 19.09 -4.67
CA ASP A 110 -5.36 20.35 -5.40
C ASP A 110 -6.17 20.15 -6.68
N GLY A 111 -5.95 19.06 -7.40
CA GLY A 111 -6.83 18.69 -8.52
C GLY A 111 -8.26 18.49 -8.03
N LEU A 112 -8.41 17.79 -6.92
CA LEU A 112 -9.72 17.51 -6.33
C LEU A 112 -10.42 18.80 -5.85
N ARG A 113 -9.67 19.78 -5.32
CA ARG A 113 -10.19 21.14 -5.02
C ARG A 113 -10.73 21.84 -6.26
N GLN A 114 -10.09 21.64 -7.41
CA GLN A 114 -10.53 22.19 -8.71
C GLN A 114 -11.65 21.37 -9.38
N GLY A 115 -12.12 20.29 -8.75
CA GLY A 115 -13.16 19.43 -9.31
C GLY A 115 -12.64 18.39 -10.30
N VAL A 116 -11.33 18.12 -10.28
CA VAL A 116 -10.66 17.19 -11.21
C VAL A 116 -10.03 16.04 -10.44
N TYR A 117 -10.34 14.82 -10.83
CA TYR A 117 -9.73 13.60 -10.36
C TYR A 117 -8.84 13.03 -11.46
N ALA A 118 -7.52 13.20 -11.36
CA ALA A 118 -6.59 12.94 -12.45
C ALA A 118 -5.62 11.78 -12.17
N PHE A 119 -5.51 10.86 -13.12
CA PHE A 119 -4.60 9.72 -13.06
C PHE A 119 -4.10 9.34 -14.45
N ALA A 120 -2.90 8.75 -14.55
CA ALA A 120 -2.33 8.30 -15.82
C ALA A 120 -2.88 6.93 -16.25
N LEU A 121 -4.20 6.79 -16.23
CA LEU A 121 -4.94 5.57 -16.51
C LEU A 121 -6.13 5.89 -17.42
N PRO A 122 -6.49 5.01 -18.38
CA PRO A 122 -7.70 5.21 -19.15
C PRO A 122 -8.95 5.26 -18.26
N ALA A 123 -9.88 6.14 -18.61
CA ALA A 123 -11.06 6.43 -17.79
C ALA A 123 -11.92 5.20 -17.44
N GLY A 124 -11.94 4.20 -18.33
CA GLY A 124 -12.65 2.94 -18.16
C GLY A 124 -11.79 1.78 -17.64
N ARG A 125 -10.49 1.97 -17.40
CA ARG A 125 -9.60 0.93 -16.88
C ARG A 125 -9.83 0.76 -15.37
N PRO A 126 -10.27 -0.41 -14.88
CA PRO A 126 -10.43 -0.64 -13.45
C PRO A 126 -9.07 -0.65 -12.73
N LEU A 127 -9.06 -0.20 -11.47
CA LEU A 127 -7.92 -0.29 -10.57
C LEU A 127 -8.41 -0.87 -9.23
N GLN A 128 -7.69 -1.87 -8.72
CA GLN A 128 -7.95 -2.40 -7.39
C GLN A 128 -7.40 -1.42 -6.33
N LEU A 129 -8.22 -1.16 -5.32
CA LEU A 129 -7.98 -0.16 -4.29
C LEU A 129 -8.18 -0.76 -2.90
N VAL A 130 -7.43 -0.28 -1.91
CA VAL A 130 -7.57 -0.67 -0.49
C VAL A 130 -7.49 0.55 0.41
N ALA A 131 -8.30 0.59 1.47
CA ALA A 131 -8.24 1.66 2.46
C ALA A 131 -7.13 1.39 3.49
N LEU A 132 -6.49 2.43 4.01
CA LEU A 132 -5.50 2.29 5.09
C LEU A 132 -6.09 1.61 6.34
N ALA A 133 -7.36 1.87 6.63
CA ALA A 133 -8.08 1.21 7.72
C ALA A 133 -8.14 -0.32 7.54
N ASP A 134 -8.26 -0.80 6.29
CA ASP A 134 -8.28 -2.22 5.98
C ASP A 134 -6.90 -2.84 6.16
N ILE A 135 -5.84 -2.14 5.74
CA ILE A 135 -4.46 -2.59 5.94
C ILE A 135 -4.15 -2.74 7.43
N GLY A 136 -4.55 -1.77 8.25
CA GLY A 136 -4.41 -1.83 9.70
C GLY A 136 -5.20 -2.98 10.33
N ALA A 137 -6.48 -3.13 9.97
CA ALA A 137 -7.30 -4.23 10.44
C ALA A 137 -6.77 -5.61 9.99
N PHE A 138 -6.22 -5.70 8.79
CA PHE A 138 -5.61 -6.92 8.29
C PHE A 138 -4.31 -7.25 9.03
N ALA A 139 -3.48 -6.26 9.35
CA ALA A 139 -2.29 -6.47 10.19
C ALA A 139 -2.65 -7.03 11.58
N VAL A 140 -3.75 -6.55 12.17
CA VAL A 140 -4.31 -7.12 13.41
C VAL A 140 -4.74 -8.58 13.19
N ALA A 141 -5.52 -8.86 12.15
CA ALA A 141 -5.96 -10.23 11.84
C ALA A 141 -4.79 -11.20 11.61
N LEU A 142 -3.73 -10.75 10.92
CA LEU A 142 -2.51 -11.54 10.74
C LEU A 142 -1.80 -11.81 12.07
N THR A 143 -1.77 -10.83 12.97
CA THR A 143 -1.19 -10.97 14.32
C THR A 143 -1.96 -11.98 15.15
N GLU A 144 -3.30 -11.89 15.17
CA GLU A 144 -4.16 -12.79 15.94
C GLU A 144 -4.19 -14.22 15.39
N ARG A 145 -3.95 -14.39 14.08
CA ARG A 145 -3.95 -15.70 13.40
C ARG A 145 -2.55 -16.23 13.09
N ARG A 146 -1.49 -15.71 13.72
CA ARG A 146 -0.09 -15.89 13.31
C ARG A 146 0.29 -17.31 12.83
N GLU A 147 -0.07 -18.35 13.60
CA GLU A 147 0.27 -19.74 13.27
C GLU A 147 -0.39 -20.26 11.98
N GLN A 148 -1.53 -19.69 11.58
CA GLN A 148 -2.28 -20.06 10.37
C GLN A 148 -1.80 -19.31 9.12
N VAL A 149 -0.99 -18.27 9.31
CA VAL A 149 -0.57 -17.35 8.25
C VAL A 149 0.95 -17.33 8.01
N PHE A 150 1.72 -18.06 8.81
CA PHE A 150 3.16 -18.17 8.62
C PHE A 150 3.53 -18.70 7.24
N GLY A 151 4.55 -18.07 6.63
CA GLY A 151 5.07 -18.40 5.31
C GLY A 151 4.15 -18.00 4.14
N ARG A 152 3.04 -17.30 4.40
CA ARG A 152 2.06 -16.94 3.36
C ARG A 152 2.20 -15.49 2.91
N ARG A 153 1.81 -15.25 1.65
CA ARG A 153 1.67 -13.93 1.02
C ARG A 153 0.20 -13.68 0.72
N PHE A 154 -0.27 -12.47 1.01
CA PHE A 154 -1.63 -12.03 0.72
C PHE A 154 -1.58 -10.70 -0.02
N ASP A 155 -1.95 -10.72 -1.30
CA ASP A 155 -2.31 -9.49 -1.98
C ASP A 155 -3.67 -9.02 -1.45
N ILE A 156 -3.81 -7.75 -1.04
CA ILE A 156 -5.04 -7.23 -0.39
C ILE A 156 -5.66 -6.06 -1.13
N ALA A 157 -6.98 -6.13 -1.35
CA ALA A 157 -7.80 -5.14 -2.03
C ALA A 157 -9.21 -5.09 -1.39
N GLY A 158 -9.77 -3.89 -1.29
CA GLY A 158 -11.12 -3.64 -0.77
C GLY A 158 -12.18 -3.46 -1.86
N ASP A 159 -11.80 -2.86 -2.98
CA ASP A 159 -12.68 -2.56 -4.12
C ASP A 159 -11.91 -2.57 -5.46
N GLU A 160 -12.64 -2.56 -6.58
CA GLU A 160 -12.08 -2.46 -7.94
C GLU A 160 -12.98 -1.58 -8.82
N LEU A 161 -12.46 -0.42 -9.25
CA LEU A 161 -13.27 0.58 -9.95
C LEU A 161 -12.46 1.31 -11.01
N SER A 162 -13.12 1.70 -12.10
CA SER A 162 -12.57 2.61 -13.10
C SER A 162 -12.50 4.06 -12.59
N GLY A 163 -11.70 4.89 -13.26
CA GLY A 163 -11.56 6.31 -12.90
C GLY A 163 -12.88 7.07 -12.95
N THR A 164 -13.76 6.76 -13.91
CA THR A 164 -15.08 7.39 -14.02
C THR A 164 -16.03 6.98 -12.88
N GLU A 165 -15.99 5.72 -12.45
CA GLU A 165 -16.78 5.23 -11.31
C GLU A 165 -16.32 5.87 -10.00
N GLN A 166 -15.00 5.98 -9.81
CA GLN A 166 -14.41 6.67 -8.66
C GLN A 166 -14.83 8.16 -8.64
N ALA A 167 -14.70 8.89 -9.75
CA ALA A 167 -15.11 10.29 -9.85
C ALA A 167 -16.61 10.49 -9.56
N ARG A 168 -17.47 9.56 -10.00
CA ARG A 168 -18.91 9.58 -9.69
C ARG A 168 -19.16 9.42 -8.18
N ILE A 169 -18.47 8.50 -7.52
CA ILE A 169 -18.60 8.28 -6.07
C ILE A 169 -18.08 9.50 -5.30
N LEU A 170 -16.93 10.04 -5.69
CA LEU A 170 -16.37 11.27 -5.11
C LEU A 170 -17.33 12.46 -5.27
N SER A 171 -17.98 12.60 -6.44
CA SER A 171 -18.97 13.66 -6.66
C SER A 171 -20.13 13.58 -5.66
N GLN A 172 -20.60 12.37 -5.38
CA GLN A 172 -21.68 12.14 -4.41
C GLN A 172 -21.23 12.42 -2.98
N ALA A 173 -20.03 12.00 -2.59
CA ALA A 173 -19.51 12.17 -1.25
C ALA A 173 -19.13 13.63 -0.93
N ILE A 174 -18.54 14.34 -1.89
CA ILE A 174 -18.13 15.75 -1.75
C ILE A 174 -19.32 16.70 -1.91
N GLY A 175 -20.38 16.28 -2.61
CA GLY A 175 -21.58 17.10 -2.84
C GLY A 175 -21.44 18.11 -3.99
N ARG A 176 -20.47 17.92 -4.89
CA ARG A 176 -20.31 18.72 -6.13
C ARG A 176 -19.70 17.89 -7.25
N PRO A 177 -19.82 18.31 -8.53
CA PRO A 177 -19.24 17.58 -9.65
C PRO A 177 -17.72 17.43 -9.53
N ILE A 178 -17.23 16.19 -9.67
CA ILE A 178 -15.82 15.83 -9.85
C ILE A 178 -15.70 15.08 -11.18
N ALA A 179 -14.86 15.59 -12.08
CA ALA A 179 -14.60 14.98 -13.38
C ALA A 179 -13.34 14.11 -13.32
N TYR A 180 -13.38 12.91 -13.92
CA TYR A 180 -12.15 12.16 -14.16
C TYR A 180 -11.39 12.77 -15.33
N GLN A 181 -10.07 12.88 -15.18
CA GLN A 181 -9.18 13.29 -16.25
C GLN A 181 -8.04 12.27 -16.41
N GLU A 182 -8.04 11.57 -17.54
CA GLU A 182 -6.87 10.80 -17.96
C GLU A 182 -5.73 11.77 -18.29
N ILE A 183 -4.58 11.57 -17.66
CA ILE A 183 -3.34 12.26 -18.04
C ILE A 183 -2.44 11.31 -18.84
N PRO A 184 -1.67 11.78 -19.83
CA PRO A 184 -0.74 10.92 -20.55
C PRO A 184 0.31 10.35 -19.59
N VAL A 185 0.69 9.09 -19.75
CA VAL A 185 1.81 8.48 -19.01
C VAL A 185 3.09 9.30 -19.15
N ALA A 186 3.31 9.96 -20.29
CA ALA A 186 4.44 10.86 -20.49
C ALA A 186 4.51 11.99 -19.44
N ALA A 187 3.37 12.44 -18.88
CA ALA A 187 3.34 13.40 -17.79
C ALA A 187 3.81 12.78 -16.46
N ALA A 188 3.47 11.52 -16.18
CA ALA A 188 4.01 10.79 -15.03
C ALA A 188 5.53 10.59 -15.18
N ARG A 189 6.01 10.32 -16.40
CA ARG A 189 7.44 10.14 -16.70
C ARG A 189 8.28 11.39 -16.46
N GLN A 190 7.69 12.58 -16.62
CA GLN A 190 8.36 13.84 -16.25
C GLN A 190 8.60 13.97 -14.75
N GLN A 191 7.82 13.27 -13.92
CA GLN A 191 7.98 13.25 -12.47
C GLN A 191 8.88 12.10 -12.03
N SER A 192 8.66 10.90 -12.56
CA SER A 192 9.44 9.71 -12.25
C SER A 192 9.24 8.63 -13.31
N GLU A 193 10.34 8.03 -13.76
CA GLU A 193 10.32 6.85 -14.64
C GLU A 193 9.59 5.68 -13.96
N ASP A 194 9.79 5.50 -12.66
CA ASP A 194 9.16 4.42 -11.87
C ASP A 194 7.63 4.59 -11.83
N LEU A 195 7.15 5.82 -11.61
CA LEU A 195 5.71 6.11 -11.68
C LEU A 195 5.13 5.84 -13.07
N ALA A 196 5.86 6.19 -14.13
CA ALA A 196 5.40 5.93 -15.49
C ALA A 196 5.28 4.43 -15.79
N LEU A 197 6.28 3.64 -15.39
CA LEU A 197 6.27 2.18 -15.53
C LEU A 197 5.12 1.56 -14.72
N MET A 198 4.85 2.06 -13.52
CA MET A 198 3.70 1.62 -12.72
C MET A 198 2.37 1.87 -13.43
N TYR A 199 2.15 3.06 -14.01
CA TYR A 199 0.92 3.35 -14.76
C TYR A 199 0.81 2.55 -16.07
N GLU A 200 1.92 2.32 -16.76
CA GLU A 200 1.98 1.41 -17.91
C GLU A 200 1.59 -0.01 -17.51
N TRP A 201 2.10 -0.49 -16.36
CA TRP A 201 1.76 -1.78 -15.80
C TRP A 201 0.28 -1.86 -15.39
N PHE A 202 -0.28 -0.85 -14.72
CA PHE A 202 -1.71 -0.80 -14.40
C PHE A 202 -2.57 -0.85 -15.66
N LYS A 203 -2.19 -0.08 -16.69
CA LYS A 203 -2.89 -0.03 -17.97
C LYS A 203 -2.91 -1.40 -18.66
N ASN A 204 -1.76 -2.07 -18.76
CA ASN A 204 -1.57 -3.28 -19.57
C ASN A 204 -1.86 -4.59 -18.81
N THR A 205 -1.65 -4.61 -17.50
CA THR A 205 -1.71 -5.82 -16.66
C THR A 205 -2.61 -5.59 -15.44
N GLY A 206 -2.20 -4.71 -14.54
CA GLY A 206 -2.90 -4.40 -13.29
C GLY A 206 -2.87 -5.50 -12.23
N TYR A 207 -3.42 -5.17 -11.06
CA TYR A 207 -3.60 -6.12 -9.97
C TYR A 207 -4.63 -7.20 -10.30
N SER A 208 -4.62 -8.29 -9.54
CA SER A 208 -5.49 -9.46 -9.79
C SER A 208 -5.97 -10.14 -8.50
N THR A 209 -6.08 -9.37 -7.41
CA THR A 209 -6.50 -9.88 -6.10
C THR A 209 -7.95 -10.37 -6.14
N ASP A 210 -8.20 -11.56 -5.59
CA ASP A 210 -9.56 -12.12 -5.42
C ASP A 210 -10.22 -11.50 -4.18
N ILE A 211 -10.87 -10.34 -4.38
CA ILE A 211 -11.58 -9.60 -3.32
C ILE A 211 -12.67 -10.46 -2.65
N PRO A 212 -13.52 -11.20 -3.39
CA PRO A 212 -14.47 -12.12 -2.76
C PRO A 212 -13.81 -13.17 -1.85
N ALA A 213 -12.67 -13.74 -2.24
CA ALA A 213 -11.94 -14.69 -1.40
C ALA A 213 -11.36 -14.02 -0.15
N LEU A 214 -10.81 -12.81 -0.26
CA LEU A 214 -10.34 -12.06 0.92
C LEU A 214 -11.44 -11.85 1.94
N ARG A 215 -12.62 -11.40 1.49
CA ARG A 215 -13.79 -11.19 2.36
C ARG A 215 -14.27 -12.49 3.02
N ARG A 216 -14.19 -13.62 2.32
CA ARG A 216 -14.54 -14.94 2.89
C ARG A 216 -13.48 -15.44 3.89
N ASN A 217 -12.20 -15.22 3.61
CA ASN A 217 -11.09 -15.76 4.40
C ASN A 217 -10.80 -14.92 5.65
N PHE A 218 -11.06 -13.62 5.59
CA PHE A 218 -10.86 -12.64 6.66
C PHE A 218 -12.14 -11.80 6.87
N PRO A 219 -13.26 -12.42 7.31
CA PRO A 219 -14.54 -11.73 7.48
C PRO A 219 -14.54 -10.70 8.62
N GLU A 220 -13.59 -10.77 9.56
CA GLU A 220 -13.39 -9.80 10.62
C GLU A 220 -12.78 -8.48 10.12
N VAL A 221 -12.10 -8.52 8.97
CA VAL A 221 -11.59 -7.31 8.33
C VAL A 221 -12.75 -6.70 7.56
N ARG A 222 -13.14 -5.49 7.98
CA ARG A 222 -14.19 -4.71 7.30
C ARG A 222 -13.63 -4.10 6.02
N TRP A 223 -13.37 -4.93 5.01
CA TRP A 223 -12.89 -4.51 3.69
C TRP A 223 -13.81 -3.43 3.10
N HIS A 224 -13.35 -2.17 3.13
CA HIS A 224 -14.15 -1.04 2.72
C HIS A 224 -14.32 -1.05 1.19
N GLY A 225 -15.56 -0.89 0.74
CA GLY A 225 -15.80 -0.42 -0.62
C GLY A 225 -15.41 1.04 -0.73
N PHE A 226 -15.06 1.49 -1.94
CA PHE A 226 -14.65 2.85 -2.20
C PHE A 226 -15.73 3.88 -1.81
N SER A 227 -17.01 3.52 -1.96
CA SER A 227 -18.11 4.36 -1.51
C SER A 227 -18.22 4.47 0.01
N ASP A 228 -17.82 3.45 0.77
CA ASP A 228 -17.84 3.50 2.22
C ASP A 228 -16.66 4.33 2.73
N TRP A 229 -15.48 4.13 2.13
CA TRP A 229 -14.30 4.97 2.36
C TRP A 229 -14.60 6.44 2.04
N ALA A 230 -15.16 6.75 0.87
CA ALA A 230 -15.43 8.14 0.50
C ALA A 230 -16.41 8.84 1.45
N ARG A 231 -17.31 8.10 2.12
CA ARG A 231 -18.21 8.67 3.15
C ARG A 231 -17.55 8.86 4.51
N SER A 232 -16.44 8.16 4.80
CA SER A 232 -15.72 8.30 6.07
C SER A 232 -14.76 9.48 6.08
N ILE A 233 -14.39 10.00 4.90
CA ILE A 233 -13.53 11.17 4.76
C ILE A 233 -14.27 12.45 5.17
N ASP A 234 -13.63 13.25 6.03
CA ASP A 234 -14.03 14.63 6.24
C ASP A 234 -13.59 15.50 5.05
N TRP A 235 -14.52 15.73 4.12
CA TRP A 235 -14.28 16.54 2.92
C TRP A 235 -14.04 18.03 3.20
N SER A 236 -14.12 18.49 4.46
CA SER A 236 -13.69 19.83 4.86
C SER A 236 -12.21 20.10 4.52
N VAL A 237 -11.40 19.05 4.33
CA VAL A 237 -10.01 19.12 3.82
C VAL A 237 -9.87 19.89 2.49
N LEU A 238 -10.95 19.98 1.71
CA LEU A 238 -10.98 20.73 0.46
C LEU A 238 -11.16 22.24 0.66
N ASN A 239 -11.54 22.70 1.84
CA ASN A 239 -11.80 24.13 2.13
C ASN A 239 -10.51 24.95 2.38
N GLY A 240 -9.34 24.31 2.44
CA GLY A 240 -8.05 25.00 2.53
C GLY A 240 -7.66 25.67 1.21
N ALA A 241 -7.06 26.86 1.28
CA ALA A 241 -6.46 27.50 0.11
C ALA A 241 -5.41 26.56 -0.53
N PRO A 242 -5.25 26.57 -1.87
CA PRO A 242 -4.12 25.91 -2.52
C PRO A 242 -2.82 26.41 -1.87
N ARG A 243 -1.92 25.50 -1.50
CA ARG A 243 -0.60 25.89 -0.98
C ARG A 243 0.34 26.23 -2.13
#